data_AF-A0AAE1GGP1-F1
#
_entry.id   AF-A0AAE1GGP1-F1
#
_cell.length_a   1.000
_cell.length_b   1.000
_cell.length_c   1.000
_cell.angle_alpha   90.00
_cell.angle_beta   90.00
_cell.angle_gamma   90.00
#
_symmetry.space_group_name_H-M   'P 1'
#
loop_
_entity.id
_entity.type
_entity.pdbx_description
1 polymer ?
#
loop_
_entity_poly.entity_id
_entity_poly.type
_entity_poly.pdbx_seq_one_letter_code
_entity_poly.pdbx_strand_id
1 'polypeptide(L)'
;MQPQWAKFYIKGDPRLIITPFLTSLNTLWVRVHNSITDKLQNLNPSWNDENLNQESRRVVAALIQHITYKEYLPLVLGKAMMDEKNLNILKKDHLQTYQPSHDATNANAFVAAAFRFGHTMVGGKFKLPKRKPMTLLESFSEAKSVKNAGTRPFDFLEGMANTLSNTLDTWFTPHFHNSFAATLSSEIDFDIGVISIKV
;
A
#
# COMPACT_ATOMS: atom_id res chain seq x y z
N MET A 1 -18.90 -20.59 -7.84
CA MET A 1 -17.60 -20.49 -8.56
C MET A 1 -16.93 -19.19 -8.17
N GLN A 2 -15.68 -19.22 -7.69
CA GLN A 2 -14.94 -17.99 -7.40
C GLN A 2 -14.47 -17.35 -8.72
N PRO A 3 -14.66 -16.03 -8.92
CA PRO A 3 -14.29 -15.38 -10.17
C PRO A 3 -12.77 -15.40 -10.40
N GLN A 4 -12.34 -15.53 -11.66
CA GLN A 4 -10.92 -15.75 -12.01
C GLN A 4 -9.97 -14.65 -11.50
N TRP A 5 -10.45 -13.43 -11.30
CA TRP A 5 -9.65 -12.35 -10.70
C TRP A 5 -9.19 -12.66 -9.27
N ALA A 6 -9.88 -13.53 -8.52
CA ALA A 6 -9.54 -13.88 -7.15
C ALA A 6 -8.31 -14.81 -7.03
N LYS A 7 -7.88 -15.45 -8.14
CA LYS A 7 -6.70 -16.33 -8.18
C LYS A 7 -5.37 -15.57 -8.26
N PHE A 8 -5.37 -14.32 -8.72
CA PHE A 8 -4.13 -13.54 -8.95
C PHE A 8 -3.57 -12.83 -7.72
N TYR A 9 -4.21 -12.99 -6.56
CA TYR A 9 -3.89 -12.23 -5.36
C TYR A 9 -2.60 -12.63 -4.63
N ILE A 10 -2.01 -13.80 -4.92
CA ILE A 10 -1.10 -14.48 -3.98
C ILE A 10 0.24 -14.90 -4.63
N LYS A 11 0.88 -14.07 -5.45
CA LYS A 11 2.25 -14.42 -5.94
C LYS A 11 3.30 -13.32 -5.83
N GLY A 12 2.93 -12.05 -5.61
CA GLY A 12 3.90 -10.95 -5.51
C GLY A 12 4.48 -10.78 -4.11
N ASP A 13 3.61 -10.56 -3.12
CA ASP A 13 3.99 -10.35 -1.71
C ASP A 13 2.94 -11.02 -0.80
N PRO A 14 3.32 -11.94 0.11
CA PRO A 14 2.37 -12.64 0.97
C PRO A 14 1.69 -11.72 1.99
N ARG A 15 2.25 -10.52 2.25
CA ARG A 15 1.71 -9.55 3.20
C ARG A 15 0.48 -8.83 2.66
N LEU A 16 0.21 -8.91 1.36
CA LEU A 16 -0.92 -8.21 0.73
C LEU A 16 -2.29 -8.70 1.22
N ILE A 17 -2.32 -9.83 1.93
CA ILE A 17 -3.52 -10.42 2.54
C ILE A 17 -3.59 -10.25 4.06
N ILE A 18 -2.91 -9.24 4.63
CA ILE A 18 -2.94 -8.99 6.09
C ILE A 18 -4.24 -8.31 6.53
N THR A 19 -4.77 -7.36 5.75
CA THR A 19 -6.05 -6.70 6.02
C THR A 19 -6.87 -6.57 4.74
N PRO A 20 -8.21 -6.47 4.83
CA PRO A 20 -9.04 -6.22 3.65
C PRO A 20 -8.75 -4.87 2.97
N PHE A 21 -8.19 -3.90 3.70
CA PHE A 21 -7.75 -2.61 3.17
C PHE A 21 -6.55 -2.74 2.25
N LEU A 22 -5.48 -3.37 2.73
CA LEU A 22 -4.27 -3.61 1.93
C LEU A 22 -4.57 -4.50 0.74
N THR A 23 -5.40 -5.53 0.96
CA THR A 23 -5.94 -6.38 -0.09
C THR A 23 -6.59 -5.46 -1.13
N SER A 24 -7.65 -4.72 -0.78
CA SER A 24 -8.39 -3.87 -1.71
C SER A 24 -7.54 -2.86 -2.51
N LEU A 25 -6.49 -2.28 -1.90
CA LEU A 25 -5.53 -1.42 -2.60
C LEU A 25 -4.73 -2.17 -3.66
N ASN A 26 -4.32 -3.41 -3.38
CA ASN A 26 -3.69 -4.26 -4.38
C ASN A 26 -4.65 -4.66 -5.51
N THR A 27 -5.93 -4.94 -5.23
CA THR A 27 -6.93 -5.11 -6.31
C THR A 27 -6.96 -3.89 -7.22
N LEU A 28 -6.93 -2.69 -6.66
CA LEU A 28 -6.97 -1.46 -7.44
C LEU A 28 -5.81 -1.41 -8.43
N TRP A 29 -4.57 -1.66 -7.98
CA TRP A 29 -3.40 -1.63 -8.86
C TRP A 29 -3.45 -2.67 -9.98
N VAL A 30 -3.96 -3.88 -9.70
CA VAL A 30 -4.18 -4.89 -10.75
C VAL A 30 -5.22 -4.42 -11.78
N ARG A 31 -6.32 -3.79 -11.32
CA ARG A 31 -7.34 -3.24 -12.23
C ARG A 31 -6.80 -2.07 -13.06
N VAL A 32 -5.99 -1.21 -12.45
CA VAL A 32 -5.32 -0.10 -13.15
C VAL A 32 -4.38 -0.65 -14.22
N HIS A 33 -3.55 -1.65 -13.89
CA HIS A 33 -2.69 -2.32 -14.85
C HIS A 33 -3.48 -2.83 -16.06
N ASN A 34 -4.53 -3.64 -15.83
CA ASN A 34 -5.33 -4.21 -16.91
C ASN A 34 -6.04 -3.13 -17.74
N SER A 35 -6.56 -2.07 -17.10
CA SER A 35 -7.16 -0.96 -17.83
C SER A 35 -6.15 -0.23 -18.73
N ILE A 36 -4.89 -0.12 -18.31
CA ILE A 36 -3.81 0.44 -19.14
C ILE A 36 -3.48 -0.53 -20.28
N THR A 37 -3.41 -1.82 -20.01
CA THR A 37 -3.18 -2.87 -21.02
C THR A 37 -4.22 -2.81 -22.13
N ASP A 38 -5.51 -2.74 -21.78
CA ASP A 38 -6.61 -2.66 -22.76
C ASP A 38 -6.49 -1.39 -23.62
N LYS A 39 -6.13 -0.25 -23.02
CA LYS A 39 -5.91 1.00 -23.75
C LYS A 39 -4.70 0.91 -24.68
N LEU A 40 -3.59 0.34 -24.22
CA LEU A 40 -2.38 0.18 -25.02
C LEU A 40 -2.59 -0.79 -26.18
N GLN A 41 -3.37 -1.86 -26.00
CA GLN A 41 -3.72 -2.81 -27.06
C GLN A 41 -4.53 -2.14 -28.16
N ASN A 42 -5.50 -1.28 -27.80
CA ASN A 42 -6.30 -0.54 -28.77
C ASN A 42 -5.46 0.48 -29.56
N LEU A 43 -4.48 1.12 -28.90
CA LEU A 43 -3.56 2.08 -29.54
C LEU A 43 -2.48 1.38 -30.38
N ASN A 44 -2.06 0.18 -29.98
CA ASN A 44 -1.01 -0.58 -30.62
C ASN A 44 -1.46 -2.03 -30.92
N PRO A 45 -2.33 -2.24 -31.94
CA PRO A 45 -2.90 -3.56 -32.21
C PRO A 45 -1.87 -4.66 -32.52
N SER A 46 -0.67 -4.29 -32.96
CA SER A 46 0.40 -5.23 -33.31
C SER A 46 1.29 -5.64 -32.12
N TRP A 47 1.09 -5.07 -30.94
CA TRP A 47 1.87 -5.46 -29.76
C TRP A 47 1.45 -6.85 -29.26
N ASN A 48 2.44 -7.63 -28.84
CA ASN A 48 2.20 -8.90 -28.16
C ASN A 48 1.97 -8.70 -26.65
N ASP A 49 1.55 -9.76 -25.97
CA ASP A 49 1.25 -9.75 -24.54
C ASP A 49 2.42 -9.26 -23.67
N GLU A 50 3.66 -9.60 -24.02
CA GLU A 50 4.84 -9.18 -23.25
C GLU A 50 5.07 -7.66 -23.34
N ASN A 51 4.99 -7.09 -24.54
CA ASN A 51 5.10 -5.64 -24.72
C ASN A 51 4.00 -4.92 -23.94
N LEU A 52 2.77 -5.41 -24.03
CA LEU A 52 1.63 -4.84 -23.31
C LEU A 52 1.82 -4.92 -21.80
N ASN A 53 2.32 -6.05 -21.28
CA ASN A 53 2.59 -6.22 -19.85
C ASN A 53 3.68 -5.26 -19.37
N GLN A 54 4.83 -5.21 -20.05
CA GLN A 54 5.95 -4.38 -19.63
C GLN A 54 5.63 -2.89 -19.71
N GLU A 55 4.97 -2.45 -20.77
CA GLU A 55 4.58 -1.04 -20.91
C GLU A 55 3.49 -0.65 -19.90
N SER A 56 2.51 -1.52 -19.65
CA SER A 56 1.51 -1.29 -18.59
C SER A 56 2.18 -1.21 -17.21
N ARG A 57 3.13 -2.11 -16.92
CA ARG A 57 3.92 -2.10 -15.69
C ARG A 57 4.75 -0.82 -15.54
N ARG A 58 5.39 -0.34 -16.62
CA ARG A 58 6.15 0.91 -16.62
C ARG A 58 5.27 2.11 -16.27
N VAL A 59 4.07 2.19 -16.85
CA VAL A 59 3.11 3.26 -16.53
C VAL A 59 2.66 3.17 -15.06
N VAL A 60 2.33 1.98 -14.55
CA VAL A 60 1.95 1.81 -13.14
C VAL A 60 3.09 2.21 -12.19
N ALA A 61 4.33 1.83 -12.49
CA ALA A 61 5.50 2.23 -11.72
C ALA A 61 5.66 3.76 -11.68
N ALA A 62 5.49 4.43 -12.82
CA ALA A 62 5.53 5.89 -12.91
C ALA A 62 4.40 6.56 -12.10
N LEU A 63 3.18 5.99 -12.11
CA LEU A 63 2.07 6.48 -11.29
C LEU A 63 2.38 6.39 -9.79
N ILE A 64 2.89 5.24 -9.35
CA ILE A 64 3.28 5.03 -7.94
C ILE A 64 4.38 6.03 -7.55
N GLN A 65 5.44 6.15 -8.36
CA GLN A 65 6.51 7.12 -8.11
C GLN A 65 5.99 8.55 -8.04
N HIS A 66 5.08 8.94 -8.95
CA HIS A 66 4.51 10.28 -8.95
C HIS A 66 3.72 10.55 -7.67
N ILE A 67 2.82 9.66 -7.27
CA ILE A 67 2.04 9.79 -6.04
C ILE A 67 2.98 9.85 -4.82
N THR A 68 3.99 8.97 -4.77
CA THR A 68 4.96 8.95 -3.66
C THR A 68 5.72 10.27 -3.53
N TYR A 69 6.35 10.75 -4.60
CA TYR A 69 7.21 11.94 -4.52
C TYR A 69 6.43 13.26 -4.50
N LYS A 70 5.27 13.31 -5.15
CA LYS A 70 4.48 14.55 -5.26
C LYS A 70 3.49 14.73 -4.11
N GLU A 71 2.86 13.65 -3.67
CA GLU A 71 1.72 13.73 -2.75
C GLU A 71 2.09 13.22 -1.35
N TYR A 72 2.82 12.11 -1.25
CA TYR A 72 3.13 11.50 0.03
C TYR A 72 4.35 12.09 0.74
N LEU A 73 5.51 12.11 0.09
CA LEU A 73 6.76 12.56 0.73
C LEU A 73 6.74 14.00 1.24
N PRO A 74 6.10 14.99 0.56
CA PRO A 74 6.00 16.34 1.12
C PRO A 74 5.25 16.41 2.44
N LEU A 75 4.26 15.54 2.64
CA LEU A 75 3.49 15.47 3.90
C LEU A 75 4.29 14.81 5.02
N VAL A 76 5.20 13.89 4.69
CA VAL A 76 6.02 13.16 5.67
C VAL A 76 7.29 13.92 6.03
N LEU A 77 8.02 14.43 5.04
CA LEU A 77 9.34 15.05 5.21
C LEU A 77 9.26 16.57 5.39
N GLY A 78 8.16 17.18 4.96
CA GLY A 78 8.00 18.64 4.92
C GLY A 78 8.75 19.29 3.76
N LYS A 79 8.32 20.51 3.41
CA LYS A 79 8.85 21.26 2.25
C LYS A 79 10.37 21.49 2.33
N ALA A 80 10.89 21.83 3.50
CA ALA A 80 12.32 22.13 3.67
C ALA A 80 13.22 20.95 3.28
N MET A 81 12.87 19.74 3.71
CA MET A 81 13.65 18.55 3.37
C MET A 81 13.47 18.12 1.91
N MET A 82 12.26 18.27 1.35
CA MET A 82 12.04 18.03 -0.08
C MET A 82 12.92 18.93 -0.95
N ASP A 83 13.06 20.21 -0.57
CA ASP A 83 13.90 21.19 -1.26
C ASP A 83 15.40 20.87 -1.07
N GLU A 84 15.84 20.63 0.18
CA GLU A 84 17.24 20.31 0.50
C GLU A 84 17.74 19.06 -0.24
N LYS A 85 16.91 18.02 -0.33
CA LYS A 85 17.25 16.74 -0.96
C LYS A 85 16.91 16.66 -2.44
N ASN A 86 16.41 17.76 -3.05
CA ASN A 86 15.98 17.80 -4.45
C ASN A 86 15.00 16.68 -4.83
N LEU A 87 14.01 16.41 -3.96
CA LEU A 87 13.03 15.33 -4.14
C LEU A 87 11.75 15.79 -4.86
N ASN A 88 11.65 17.08 -5.17
CA ASN A 88 10.48 17.63 -5.87
C ASN A 88 10.40 17.10 -7.32
N ILE A 89 9.19 16.97 -7.84
CA ILE A 89 8.95 16.54 -9.23
C ILE A 89 9.66 17.47 -10.20
N LEU A 90 10.43 16.89 -11.11
CA LEU A 90 11.17 17.63 -12.13
C LEU A 90 10.22 18.43 -13.01
N LYS A 91 10.58 19.68 -13.28
CA LYS A 91 9.93 20.49 -14.32
C LYS A 91 10.38 19.99 -15.69
N LYS A 92 9.55 20.28 -16.70
CA LYS A 92 9.66 19.75 -18.08
C LYS A 92 11.01 20.00 -18.76
N ASP A 93 11.77 20.97 -18.26
CA ASP A 93 13.07 21.45 -18.71
C ASP A 93 14.27 20.84 -17.96
N HIS A 94 14.05 20.11 -16.86
CA HIS A 94 15.10 19.41 -16.13
C HIS A 94 15.25 17.98 -16.66
N LEU A 95 16.08 17.82 -17.68
CA LEU A 95 16.47 16.51 -18.21
C LEU A 95 17.56 15.90 -17.32
N GLN A 96 17.17 14.86 -16.58
CA GLN A 96 18.03 13.81 -16.02
C GLN A 96 18.83 14.16 -14.74
N THR A 97 18.28 13.74 -13.60
CA THR A 97 18.98 13.69 -12.29
C THR A 97 19.57 12.31 -11.96
N TYR A 98 19.47 11.35 -12.89
CA TYR A 98 19.98 10.00 -12.69
C TYR A 98 21.51 10.00 -12.57
N GLN A 99 22.01 9.46 -11.47
CA GLN A 99 23.44 9.24 -11.26
C GLN A 99 23.68 7.75 -11.02
N PRO A 100 24.40 7.05 -11.92
CA PRO A 100 24.61 5.60 -11.81
C PRO A 100 25.48 5.20 -10.62
N SER A 101 26.22 6.15 -10.03
CA SER A 101 27.05 5.94 -8.85
C SER A 101 26.28 5.98 -7.53
N HIS A 102 24.99 6.37 -7.53
CA HIS A 102 24.19 6.35 -6.31
C HIS A 102 23.79 4.92 -5.93
N ASP A 103 24.00 4.59 -4.66
CA ASP A 103 23.49 3.34 -4.09
C ASP A 103 21.98 3.42 -3.91
N ALA A 104 21.26 2.55 -4.61
CA ALA A 104 19.80 2.43 -4.54
C ALA A 104 19.33 1.37 -3.53
N THR A 105 20.26 0.79 -2.76
CA THR A 105 19.96 -0.22 -1.74
C THR A 105 19.21 0.42 -0.58
N ASN A 106 18.21 -0.28 -0.05
CA ASN A 106 17.52 0.16 1.15
C ASN A 106 18.42 -0.02 2.37
N ALA A 107 18.66 1.05 3.13
CA ALA A 107 19.37 0.97 4.40
C ALA A 107 18.59 0.08 5.40
N ASN A 108 19.29 -0.77 6.15
CA ASN A 108 18.65 -1.67 7.13
C ASN A 108 17.82 -0.89 8.17
N ALA A 109 18.37 0.22 8.68
CA ALA A 109 17.67 1.10 9.61
C ALA A 109 16.34 1.65 9.05
N PHE A 110 16.27 1.89 7.73
CA PHE A 110 15.05 2.36 7.09
C PHE A 110 13.97 1.28 7.06
N VAL A 111 14.31 0.07 6.59
CA VAL A 111 13.36 -1.04 6.44
C VAL A 111 12.93 -1.61 7.79
N ALA A 112 13.87 -1.71 8.73
CA ALA A 112 13.64 -2.38 9.99
C ALA A 112 12.97 -1.47 11.03
N ALA A 113 13.25 -0.16 11.02
CA ALA A 113 12.75 0.77 12.02
C ALA A 113 12.07 2.00 11.41
N ALA A 114 12.79 2.85 10.66
CA ALA A 114 12.32 4.19 10.34
C ALA A 114 10.99 4.20 9.60
N PHE A 115 10.82 3.36 8.57
CA PHE A 115 9.60 3.31 7.77
C PHE A 115 8.40 2.67 8.49
N ARG A 116 8.59 2.17 9.73
CA ARG A 116 7.51 1.67 10.58
C ARG A 116 6.77 2.78 11.34
N PHE A 117 7.17 4.06 11.19
CA PHE A 117 6.43 5.18 11.76
C PHE A 117 4.94 5.16 11.40
N GLY A 118 4.59 4.62 10.21
CA GLY A 118 3.20 4.49 9.79
C GLY A 118 2.33 3.61 10.71
N HIS A 119 2.92 2.75 11.55
CA HIS A 119 2.15 1.96 12.52
C HIS A 119 1.53 2.81 13.63
N THR A 120 2.09 3.97 13.98
CA THR A 120 1.47 4.86 14.98
C THR A 120 0.27 5.61 14.39
N MET A 121 0.28 5.78 13.06
CA MET A 121 -0.76 6.48 12.32
C MET A 121 -2.02 5.64 12.04
N VAL A 122 -2.00 4.32 12.27
CA VAL A 122 -3.16 3.46 11.99
C VAL A 122 -4.22 3.62 13.08
N GLY A 123 -5.44 3.99 12.68
CA GLY A 123 -6.58 4.08 13.58
C GLY A 123 -7.04 2.72 14.12
N GLY A 124 -7.58 2.69 15.33
CA GLY A 124 -8.09 1.46 15.95
C GLY A 124 -9.47 1.02 15.44
N LYS A 125 -10.19 1.90 14.74
CA LYS A 125 -11.53 1.67 14.19
C LYS A 125 -11.67 2.35 12.83
N PHE A 126 -12.27 1.65 11.88
CA PHE A 126 -12.50 2.10 10.52
C PHE A 126 -14.00 2.32 10.28
N LYS A 127 -14.34 3.48 9.73
CA LYS A 127 -15.71 3.77 9.29
C LYS A 127 -15.87 3.30 7.84
N LEU A 128 -16.80 2.38 7.61
CA LEU A 128 -17.10 1.85 6.29
C LEU A 128 -18.50 2.35 5.88
N PRO A 129 -18.67 3.19 4.85
CA PRO A 129 -19.97 3.80 4.54
C PRO A 129 -21.09 2.80 4.23
N LYS A 130 -20.73 1.63 3.70
CA LYS A 130 -21.68 0.60 3.23
C LYS A 130 -21.55 -0.72 4.00
N ARG A 131 -20.77 -0.75 5.08
CA ARG A 131 -20.56 -1.93 5.91
C ARG A 131 -20.60 -1.54 7.38
N LYS A 132 -20.68 -2.54 8.27
CA LYS A 132 -20.53 -2.27 9.70
C LYS A 132 -19.13 -1.70 9.97
N PRO A 133 -18.99 -0.72 10.88
CA PRO A 133 -17.68 -0.29 11.36
C PRO A 133 -16.86 -1.50 11.83
N MET A 134 -15.56 -1.45 11.58
CA MET A 134 -14.64 -2.55 11.84
C MET A 134 -13.48 -2.05 12.70
N THR A 135 -13.10 -2.80 13.73
CA THR A 135 -11.89 -2.55 14.51
C THR A 135 -10.65 -3.03 13.76
N LEU A 136 -9.48 -2.52 14.15
CA LEU A 136 -8.22 -2.98 13.58
C LEU A 136 -8.00 -4.47 13.79
N LEU A 137 -8.36 -5.00 14.96
CA LEU A 137 -8.22 -6.43 15.28
C LEU A 137 -9.08 -7.30 14.37
N GLU A 138 -10.37 -6.96 14.20
CA GLU A 138 -11.27 -7.66 13.29
C GLU A 138 -10.74 -7.66 11.85
N SER A 139 -10.09 -6.56 11.43
CA SER A 139 -9.56 -6.45 10.08
C SER A 139 -8.48 -7.50 9.76
N PHE A 140 -7.69 -7.95 10.73
CA PHE A 140 -6.69 -9.00 10.53
C PHE A 140 -7.33 -10.36 10.30
N SER A 141 -8.45 -10.65 10.98
CA SER A 141 -9.20 -11.89 10.78
C SER A 141 -10.00 -11.89 9.47
N GLU A 142 -10.41 -10.71 9.01
CA GLU A 142 -11.29 -10.51 7.85
C GLU A 142 -10.53 -10.28 6.54
N ALA A 143 -9.22 -10.55 6.48
CA ALA A 143 -8.44 -10.26 5.27
C ALA A 143 -8.92 -11.01 4.02
N LYS A 144 -9.48 -12.21 4.20
CA LYS A 144 -10.07 -13.01 3.10
C LYS A 144 -11.46 -12.52 2.68
N SER A 145 -12.11 -11.64 3.44
CA SER A 145 -13.48 -11.16 3.20
C SER A 145 -13.64 -10.48 1.84
N VAL A 146 -12.57 -9.88 1.30
CA VAL A 146 -12.54 -9.24 -0.02
C VAL A 146 -12.89 -10.24 -1.15
N LYS A 147 -12.73 -11.54 -0.91
CA LYS A 147 -13.08 -12.61 -1.87
C LYS A 147 -14.53 -13.10 -1.75
N ASN A 148 -15.24 -12.72 -0.70
CA ASN A 148 -16.60 -13.17 -0.46
C ASN A 148 -17.55 -12.57 -1.51
N ALA A 149 -18.48 -13.39 -2.01
CA ALA A 149 -19.51 -12.91 -2.93
C ALA A 149 -20.28 -11.74 -2.31
N GLY A 150 -20.55 -10.70 -3.09
CA GLY A 150 -21.20 -9.47 -2.63
C GLY A 150 -20.27 -8.45 -1.95
N THR A 151 -19.01 -8.79 -1.67
CA THR A 151 -18.04 -7.81 -1.15
C THR A 151 -17.38 -7.07 -2.30
N ARG A 152 -17.46 -5.72 -2.28
CA ARG A 152 -16.75 -4.88 -3.24
C ARG A 152 -15.47 -4.35 -2.59
N PRO A 153 -14.28 -4.62 -3.14
CA PRO A 153 -13.02 -4.07 -2.61
C PRO A 153 -13.05 -2.54 -2.45
N PHE A 154 -13.79 -1.85 -3.33
CA PHE A 154 -13.96 -0.41 -3.28
C PHE A 154 -14.61 0.10 -1.98
N ASP A 155 -15.46 -0.70 -1.32
CA ASP A 155 -16.09 -0.27 -0.06
C ASP A 155 -15.03 -0.07 1.06
N PHE A 156 -13.92 -0.83 1.03
CA PHE A 156 -12.79 -0.64 1.97
C PHE A 156 -11.93 0.55 1.59
N LEU A 157 -11.72 0.81 0.28
CA LEU A 157 -10.99 2.00 -0.20
C LEU A 157 -11.74 3.28 0.16
N GLU A 158 -13.06 3.29 -0.02
CA GLU A 158 -13.95 4.39 0.36
C GLU A 158 -13.88 4.64 1.87
N GLY A 159 -13.80 3.58 2.68
CA GLY A 159 -13.56 3.69 4.12
C GLY A 159 -12.23 4.33 4.48
N MET A 160 -11.14 3.96 3.81
CA MET A 160 -9.82 4.59 4.01
C MET A 160 -9.83 6.07 3.62
N ALA A 161 -10.47 6.41 2.51
CA ALA A 161 -10.54 7.80 2.05
C ALA A 161 -11.37 8.70 2.99
N ASN A 162 -12.32 8.12 3.73
CA ASN A 162 -13.22 8.85 4.63
C ASN A 162 -12.88 8.71 6.13
N THR A 163 -11.82 7.97 6.47
CA THR A 163 -11.36 7.81 7.86
C THR A 163 -10.02 8.52 8.03
N LEU A 164 -9.96 9.47 8.97
CA LEU A 164 -8.71 10.16 9.29
C LEU A 164 -7.70 9.18 9.89
N SER A 165 -6.44 9.34 9.49
CA SER A 165 -5.30 8.70 10.14
C SER A 165 -5.15 9.23 11.56
N ASN A 166 -4.58 8.44 12.47
CA ASN A 166 -4.07 8.98 13.72
C ASN A 166 -2.91 9.94 13.46
N THR A 167 -2.64 10.81 14.44
CA THR A 167 -1.47 11.67 14.46
C THR A 167 -0.18 10.86 14.45
N LEU A 168 0.86 11.41 13.82
CA LEU A 168 2.21 10.88 13.99
C LEU A 168 2.69 11.20 15.40
N ASP A 169 2.75 10.19 16.26
CA ASP A 169 3.25 10.30 17.62
C ASP A 169 4.03 9.02 18.03
N THR A 170 4.46 8.96 19.29
CA THR A 170 5.21 7.82 19.86
C THR A 170 4.31 6.70 20.37
N TRP A 171 2.99 6.80 20.18
CA TRP A 171 2.01 5.90 20.77
C TRP A 171 1.34 5.03 19.69
N PHE A 172 1.18 3.75 20.00
CA PHE A 172 0.43 2.83 19.14
C PHE A 172 -1.01 2.77 19.61
N THR A 173 -1.93 2.45 18.69
CA THR A 173 -3.30 2.14 19.14
C THR A 173 -3.31 0.88 19.99
N PRO A 174 -4.23 0.75 20.96
CA PRO A 174 -4.34 -0.44 21.80
C PRO A 174 -4.69 -1.74 21.05
N HIS A 175 -4.91 -1.70 19.73
CA HIS A 175 -5.11 -2.90 18.91
C HIS A 175 -3.80 -3.40 18.29
N PHE A 176 -2.75 -2.56 18.28
CA PHE A 176 -1.38 -2.94 17.97
C PHE A 176 -0.56 -3.32 19.20
N HIS A 177 -0.96 -2.83 20.37
CA HIS A 177 -0.49 -3.24 21.67
C HIS A 177 -1.38 -4.40 22.17
N ASN A 178 -0.81 -5.52 22.61
CA ASN A 178 -1.52 -6.65 23.27
C ASN A 178 -2.46 -7.56 22.44
N SER A 179 -2.61 -7.45 21.11
CA SER A 179 -3.57 -8.32 20.38
C SER A 179 -3.28 -8.62 18.90
N PHE A 180 -2.08 -8.34 18.37
CA PHE A 180 -1.84 -8.42 16.91
C PHE A 180 -1.97 -9.84 16.33
N ALA A 181 -1.87 -10.90 17.15
CA ALA A 181 -1.71 -12.27 16.65
C ALA A 181 -2.62 -13.35 17.26
N ALA A 182 -3.55 -13.01 18.18
CA ALA A 182 -4.50 -13.99 18.70
C ALA A 182 -5.28 -14.76 17.61
N THR A 183 -5.37 -14.20 16.38
CA THR A 183 -6.12 -14.79 15.26
C THR A 183 -5.26 -15.47 14.19
N LEU A 184 -3.94 -15.57 14.36
CA LEU A 184 -3.01 -16.18 13.39
C LEU A 184 -2.37 -17.51 13.84
N SER A 185 -2.90 -18.16 14.90
CA SER A 185 -2.62 -19.54 15.34
C SER A 185 -1.61 -19.79 16.49
N SER A 186 -1.47 -18.91 17.49
CA SER A 186 -0.74 -19.26 18.72
C SER A 186 -1.30 -18.58 19.96
N GLU A 187 -1.21 -19.24 21.11
CA GLU A 187 -1.49 -18.73 22.47
C GLU A 187 -0.56 -17.56 22.92
N ILE A 188 0.06 -16.86 21.97
CA ILE A 188 1.01 -15.78 22.22
C ILE A 188 0.55 -14.54 21.45
N ASP A 189 0.12 -13.54 22.20
CA ASP A 189 -0.16 -12.21 21.69
C ASP A 189 1.15 -11.48 21.37
N PHE A 190 1.21 -10.95 20.15
CA PHE A 190 2.33 -10.14 19.70
C PHE A 190 1.97 -8.66 19.76
N ASP A 191 2.94 -7.83 20.16
CA ASP A 191 2.85 -6.39 20.18
C ASP A 191 3.72 -5.83 19.03
N ILE A 192 3.10 -5.13 18.08
CA ILE A 192 3.82 -4.54 16.94
C ILE A 192 4.79 -3.46 17.40
N GLY A 193 4.48 -2.74 18.47
CA GLY A 193 5.38 -1.77 19.09
C GLY A 193 6.66 -2.45 19.57
N VAL A 194 6.54 -3.59 20.26
CA VAL A 194 7.68 -4.38 20.76
C VAL A 194 8.46 -5.05 19.63
N ILE A 195 7.79 -5.57 18.59
CA ILE A 195 8.46 -6.15 17.40
C ILE A 195 9.23 -5.08 16.61
N SER A 196 8.84 -3.81 16.71
CA SER A 196 9.53 -2.70 16.03
C SER A 196 10.76 -2.19 16.80
N ILE A 197 10.93 -2.58 18.07
CA ILE A 197 12.07 -2.20 18.92
C ILE A 197 13.12 -3.33 19.00
N LYS A 198 12.75 -4.59 18.77
CA LYS A 198 13.67 -5.76 18.81
C LYS A 198 14.57 -5.93 17.57
N VAL A 199 14.84 -4.85 16.82
CA VAL A 199 15.78 -4.85 15.68
C VAL A 199 17.19 -4.60 16.17
#